data_AF-A0A662BHV0-F1
#
_entry.id   AF-A0A662BHV0-F1
#
_cell.length_a   1.000
_cell.length_b   1.000
_cell.length_c   1.000
_cell.angle_alpha   90.00
_cell.angle_beta   90.00
_cell.angle_gamma   90.00
#
_symmetry.space_group_name_H-M   'P 1'
#
loop_
_entity.id
_entity.type
_entity.pdbx_description
1 polymer ?
#
loop_
_entity_poly.entity_id
_entity_poly.type
_entity_poly.pdbx_seq_one_letter_code
_entity_poly.pdbx_strand_id
1 'polypeptide(L)'
;SCFIISKDDTASYNQIKGRTMIAYFKGNKINRIRVIGNAETLYYLREENKDLIGIQKAISNRMVIYLDSNQISGFTYIDKPDGAIHTVFELSGDDLILRDFKWIEGRRPIKKGDIFIW
;
A
#
# COMPACT_ATOMS: atom_id res chain seq x y z
N SER A 1 4.46 11.75 6.39
CA SER A 1 3.34 10.81 6.15
C SER A 1 3.76 9.41 6.58
N CYS A 2 2.80 8.51 6.77
CA CYS A 2 3.02 7.08 6.97
C CYS A 2 2.85 6.34 5.62
N PHE A 3 3.52 5.19 5.49
CA PHE A 3 3.48 4.37 4.28
C PHE A 3 3.32 2.88 4.60
N ILE A 4 2.59 2.18 3.75
CA ILE A 4 2.63 0.73 3.59
C ILE A 4 3.09 0.49 2.15
N ILE A 5 4.18 -0.25 2.00
CA ILE A 5 4.78 -0.56 0.70
C ILE A 5 4.96 -2.07 0.61
N SER A 6 4.55 -2.66 -0.50
CA SER A 6 4.90 -4.03 -0.87
C SER A 6 5.46 -4.06 -2.28
N LYS A 7 6.47 -4.91 -2.49
CA LYS A 7 7.03 -5.16 -3.81
C LYS A 7 6.00 -5.94 -4.65
N ASP A 8 5.67 -5.41 -5.82
CA ASP A 8 4.76 -6.05 -6.77
C ASP A 8 5.57 -6.89 -7.80
N ASP A 9 6.59 -6.28 -8.39
CA ASP A 9 7.52 -6.92 -9.35
C ASP A 9 8.95 -6.42 -9.11
N THR A 10 9.87 -6.68 -10.03
CA THR A 10 11.29 -6.34 -9.97
C THR A 10 11.51 -4.86 -9.65
N ALA A 11 10.73 -3.95 -10.25
CA ALA A 11 10.84 -2.51 -10.07
C ALA A 11 9.50 -1.80 -9.77
N SER A 12 8.40 -2.53 -9.56
CA SER A 12 7.09 -1.96 -9.22
C SER A 12 6.73 -2.21 -7.76
N TYR A 13 6.02 -1.25 -7.17
CA TYR A 13 5.65 -1.28 -5.76
C TYR A 13 4.18 -0.88 -5.59
N ASN A 14 3.43 -1.70 -4.86
CA ASN A 14 2.15 -1.32 -4.30
C ASN A 14 2.38 -0.35 -3.15
N GLN A 15 1.67 0.76 -3.15
CA GLN A 15 1.90 1.90 -2.27
C GLN A 15 0.58 2.36 -1.66
N ILE A 16 0.58 2.52 -0.34
CA ILE A 16 -0.50 3.14 0.39
C ILE A 16 0.10 4.18 1.33
N LYS A 17 -0.42 5.40 1.26
CA LYS A 17 0.05 6.56 2.03
C LYS A 17 -1.10 7.18 2.81
N GLY A 18 -0.77 7.77 3.96
CA GLY A 18 -1.70 8.63 4.68
C GLY A 18 -1.02 9.42 5.78
N ARG A 19 -1.77 10.29 6.46
CA ARG A 19 -1.27 11.05 7.61
C ARG A 19 -1.09 10.16 8.84
N THR A 20 -2.03 9.26 9.09
CA THR A 20 -2.02 8.36 10.26
C THR A 20 -2.48 6.97 9.87
N MET A 21 -1.80 5.94 10.36
CA MET A 21 -2.15 4.54 10.17
C MET A 21 -2.30 3.84 11.52
N ILE A 22 -3.40 3.12 11.71
CA ILE A 22 -3.71 2.39 12.94
C ILE A 22 -3.93 0.91 12.59
N ALA A 23 -2.99 0.06 12.99
CA ALA A 23 -3.08 -1.38 12.79
C ALA A 23 -3.80 -2.07 13.97
N TYR A 24 -4.76 -2.92 13.66
CA TYR A 24 -5.51 -3.71 14.63
C TYR A 24 -5.08 -5.16 14.55
N PHE A 25 -4.76 -5.74 15.70
CA PHE A 25 -4.30 -7.12 15.81
C PHE A 25 -5.40 -8.03 16.35
N LYS A 26 -5.47 -9.24 15.82
CA LYS A 26 -6.33 -10.33 16.33
C LYS A 26 -5.53 -11.63 16.25
N GLY A 27 -5.36 -12.32 17.38
CA GLY A 27 -4.57 -13.57 17.42
C GLY A 27 -3.13 -13.39 16.96
N ASN A 28 -2.45 -12.33 17.42
CA ASN A 28 -1.08 -11.96 17.04
C ASN A 28 -0.84 -11.70 15.53
N LYS A 29 -1.91 -11.55 14.73
CA LYS A 29 -1.84 -11.17 13.32
C LYS A 29 -2.53 -9.83 13.11
N ILE A 30 -2.07 -9.05 12.14
CA ILE A 30 -2.78 -7.83 11.72
C ILE A 30 -4.06 -8.29 11.01
N ASN A 31 -5.21 -7.79 11.46
CA ASN A 31 -6.50 -8.07 10.85
C ASN A 31 -6.95 -6.94 9.93
N ARG A 32 -6.72 -5.69 10.34
CA ARG A 32 -7.05 -4.51 9.53
C ARG A 32 -6.18 -3.33 9.88
N ILE A 33 -6.05 -2.40 8.93
CA ILE A 33 -5.36 -1.13 9.12
C ILE A 33 -6.31 0.00 8.72
N ARG A 34 -6.47 1.01 9.57
CA ARG A 34 -7.17 2.25 9.23
C ARG A 34 -6.15 3.28 8.80
N VAL A 35 -6.34 3.88 7.63
CA VAL A 35 -5.55 5.00 7.15
C VAL A 35 -6.43 6.24 7.19
N ILE A 36 -5.95 7.30 7.83
CA ILE A 36 -6.73 8.51 8.13
C ILE A 36 -5.95 9.74 7.69
N GLY A 37 -6.63 10.63 6.97
CA GLY A 37 -6.10 11.88 6.45
C GLY A 37 -5.34 11.64 5.15
N ASN A 38 -5.97 12.00 4.03
CA ASN A 38 -5.47 11.84 2.66
C ASN A 38 -4.90 10.44 2.42
N ALA A 39 -5.78 9.45 2.45
CA ALA A 39 -5.44 8.10 2.07
C ALA A 39 -5.21 8.06 0.55
N GLU A 40 -3.97 7.84 0.12
CA GLU A 40 -3.58 7.74 -1.28
C GLU A 40 -3.09 6.32 -1.57
N THR A 41 -3.46 5.77 -2.72
CA THR A 41 -3.04 4.44 -3.17
C THR A 41 -2.49 4.48 -4.58
N LEU A 42 -1.51 3.62 -4.83
CA LEU A 42 -1.08 3.21 -6.15
C LEU A 42 -0.90 1.69 -6.10
N TYR A 43 -1.75 0.97 -6.82
CA TYR A 43 -1.87 -0.48 -6.71
C TYR A 43 -1.87 -1.15 -8.08
N TYR A 44 -0.96 -2.08 -8.29
CA TYR A 44 -0.85 -2.87 -9.52
C TYR A 44 -1.88 -4.01 -9.44
N LEU A 45 -2.78 -4.04 -10.42
CA LEU A 45 -3.83 -5.05 -10.55
C LEU A 45 -3.34 -6.16 -11.47
N ARG A 46 -3.31 -7.40 -10.97
CA ARG A 46 -2.84 -8.56 -11.73
C ARG A 46 -3.88 -9.67 -11.74
N GLU A 47 -3.93 -10.41 -12.85
CA GLU A 47 -4.71 -11.65 -12.99
C GLU A 47 -4.01 -12.82 -12.27
N GLU A 48 -4.70 -13.96 -12.18
CA GLU A 48 -4.16 -15.18 -11.53
C GLU A 48 -2.87 -15.67 -12.20
N ASN A 49 -2.73 -15.46 -13.51
CA ASN A 49 -1.52 -15.80 -14.27
C ASN A 49 -0.39 -14.76 -14.11
N LYS A 50 -0.57 -13.74 -13.27
CA LYS A 50 0.32 -12.61 -12.97
C LYS A 50 0.41 -11.53 -14.07
N ASP A 51 -0.41 -11.60 -15.10
CA ASP A 51 -0.47 -10.55 -16.11
C ASP A 51 -1.00 -9.26 -15.50
N LEU A 52 -0.33 -8.14 -15.81
CA LEU A 52 -0.71 -6.81 -15.35
C LEU A 52 -1.89 -6.30 -16.17
N ILE A 53 -3.03 -6.08 -15.53
CA ILE A 53 -4.26 -5.58 -16.17
C ILE A 53 -4.46 -4.08 -16.00
N GLY A 54 -3.78 -3.47 -15.03
CA GLY A 54 -3.81 -2.03 -14.85
C GLY A 54 -3.20 -1.58 -13.54
N ILE A 55 -3.17 -0.27 -13.36
CA ILE A 55 -2.65 0.40 -12.16
C ILE A 55 -3.77 1.27 -11.62
N GLN A 56 -4.27 0.92 -10.44
CA GLN A 56 -5.25 1.72 -9.74
C GLN A 56 -4.55 2.84 -8.96
N LYS A 57 -4.92 4.09 -9.24
CA LYS A 57 -4.55 5.25 -8.43
C LYS A 57 -5.81 5.84 -7.81
N ALA A 58 -5.84 6.00 -6.50
CA ALA A 58 -6.99 6.57 -5.82
C ALA A 58 -6.61 7.39 -4.59
N ILE A 59 -7.50 8.30 -4.22
CA ILE A 59 -7.42 9.12 -3.03
C ILE A 59 -8.77 9.13 -2.30
N SER A 60 -8.74 9.19 -0.98
CA SER A 60 -9.91 9.44 -0.15
C SER A 60 -9.52 10.11 1.17
N ASN A 61 -10.48 10.57 1.95
CA ASN A 61 -10.16 11.09 3.29
C ASN A 61 -9.66 9.98 4.21
N ARG A 62 -10.22 8.78 4.09
CA ARG A 62 -9.94 7.61 4.94
C ARG A 62 -10.01 6.33 4.11
N MET A 63 -9.32 5.29 4.55
CA MET A 63 -9.51 3.93 4.03
C MET A 63 -9.34 2.89 5.13
N VAL A 64 -9.88 1.69 4.89
CA VAL A 64 -9.64 0.50 5.70
C VAL A 64 -9.01 -0.56 4.80
N ILE A 65 -7.88 -1.09 5.23
CA ILE A 65 -7.20 -2.22 4.59
C ILE A 65 -7.52 -3.46 5.41
N TYR A 66 -7.89 -4.54 4.75
CA TYR A 66 -8.13 -5.85 5.36
C TYR A 66 -6.97 -6.76 5.02
N LEU A 67 -6.53 -7.53 6.02
CA LEU A 67 -5.45 -8.48 5.88
C LEU A 67 -5.93 -9.88 6.27
N ASP A 68 -5.54 -10.86 5.46
CA ASP A 68 -5.63 -12.27 5.79
C ASP A 68 -4.27 -12.92 5.57
N SER A 69 -3.84 -13.76 6.52
CA SER A 69 -2.55 -14.46 6.45
C SER A 69 -1.35 -13.56 6.12
N ASN A 70 -1.34 -12.33 6.67
CA ASN A 70 -0.34 -11.28 6.43
C ASN A 70 -0.28 -10.74 4.99
N GLN A 71 -1.29 -11.02 4.17
CA GLN A 71 -1.47 -10.46 2.84
C GLN A 71 -2.69 -9.55 2.81
N ILE A 72 -2.68 -8.55 1.94
CA ILE A 72 -3.83 -7.68 1.74
C ILE A 72 -4.89 -8.51 1.02
N SER A 73 -6.06 -8.68 1.65
CA SER A 73 -7.22 -9.34 1.05
C SER A 73 -8.16 -8.34 0.37
N GLY A 74 -8.05 -7.06 0.72
CA GLY A 74 -8.77 -5.97 0.07
C GLY A 74 -8.69 -4.67 0.85
N PHE A 75 -9.29 -3.62 0.30
CA PHE A 75 -9.41 -2.32 0.97
C PHE A 75 -10.71 -1.62 0.58
N THR A 76 -11.14 -0.67 1.42
CA THR A 76 -12.32 0.15 1.20
C THR A 76 -11.97 1.62 1.42
N TYR A 77 -12.25 2.45 0.41
CA TYR A 77 -12.13 3.91 0.51
C TYR A 77 -13.38 4.49 1.19
N ILE A 78 -13.18 5.48 2.05
CA ILE A 78 -14.22 6.09 2.87
C ILE A 78 -14.11 7.61 2.78
N ASP A 79 -15.25 8.25 2.50
CA ASP A 79 -15.48 9.67 2.24
C ASP A 79 -14.68 10.24 1.07
N LYS A 80 -15.42 10.73 0.07
CA LYS A 80 -14.89 11.36 -1.15
C LYS A 80 -13.82 10.50 -1.84
N PRO A 81 -14.10 9.22 -2.14
CA PRO A 81 -13.21 8.44 -2.97
C PRO A 81 -13.16 9.05 -4.37
N ASP A 82 -11.96 9.26 -4.87
CA ASP A 82 -11.69 9.61 -6.26
C ASP A 82 -10.53 8.76 -6.75
N GLY A 83 -10.61 8.25 -7.96
CA GLY A 83 -9.59 7.35 -8.47
C GLY A 83 -9.97 6.71 -9.79
N ALA A 84 -8.95 6.24 -10.49
CA ALA A 84 -9.07 5.62 -11.79
C ALA A 84 -8.15 4.41 -11.89
N ILE A 85 -8.48 3.52 -12.83
CA ILE A 85 -7.59 2.46 -13.28
C ILE A 85 -6.95 2.96 -14.58
N HIS A 86 -5.64 2.91 -14.63
CA HIS A 86 -4.85 3.30 -15.79
C HIS A 86 -4.19 2.06 -16.41
N THR A 87 -4.05 2.09 -17.73
CA THR A 87 -3.18 1.17 -18.45
C THR A 87 -1.71 1.54 -18.23
N VAL A 88 -0.82 0.59 -18.49
CA VAL A 88 0.63 0.78 -18.32
C VAL A 88 1.23 1.88 -19.19
N PHE A 89 0.56 2.23 -20.31
CA PHE A 89 1.04 3.23 -21.26
C PHE A 89 0.62 4.66 -20.88
N GLU A 90 -0.33 4.82 -19.96
CA GLU A 90 -0.83 6.12 -19.52
C GLU A 90 0.00 6.76 -18.40
N LEU A 91 0.83 5.97 -17.72
CA LEU A 91 1.61 6.42 -16.57
C LEU A 91 3.11 6.29 -16.87
N SER A 92 3.89 7.28 -16.47
CA SER A 92 5.34 7.24 -16.64
C SER A 92 6.08 7.94 -15.50
N GLY A 93 7.30 7.50 -15.22
CA GLY A 93 8.18 8.12 -14.24
C GLY A 93 7.51 8.36 -12.89
N ASP A 94 7.36 9.64 -12.54
CA ASP A 94 6.81 10.08 -11.25
C ASP A 94 5.34 9.69 -11.03
N ASP A 95 4.60 9.34 -12.09
CA ASP A 95 3.21 8.86 -11.95
C ASP A 95 3.12 7.52 -11.23
N LEU A 96 4.21 6.74 -11.21
CA LEU A 96 4.29 5.40 -10.64
C LEU A 96 4.73 5.39 -9.17
N ILE A 97 4.97 6.57 -8.58
CA ILE A 97 5.40 6.72 -7.20
C ILE A 97 4.58 7.79 -6.48
N LEU A 98 4.10 7.47 -5.28
CA LEU A 98 3.46 8.47 -4.43
C LEU A 98 4.53 9.42 -3.87
N ARG A 99 4.17 10.70 -3.73
CA ARG A 99 5.08 11.70 -3.14
C ARG A 99 5.59 11.25 -1.78
N ASP A 100 6.90 11.39 -1.55
CA ASP A 100 7.65 10.95 -0.37
C ASP A 100 7.88 9.43 -0.26
N PHE A 101 7.58 8.66 -1.31
CA PHE A 101 7.89 7.23 -1.37
C PHE A 101 9.38 6.96 -1.13
N LYS A 102 9.66 5.98 -0.27
CA LYS A 102 11.01 5.44 -0.02
C LYS A 102 10.90 3.94 0.24
N TRP A 103 11.61 3.13 -0.54
CA TRP A 103 11.75 1.70 -0.27
C TRP A 103 12.86 1.46 0.74
N ILE A 104 12.50 1.17 1.99
CA ILE A 104 13.44 1.06 3.13
C ILE A 104 13.57 -0.41 3.58
N GLU A 105 13.76 -1.33 2.63
CA GLU A 105 13.86 -2.77 2.93
C GLU A 105 15.04 -3.10 3.83
N GLY A 106 16.18 -2.42 3.65
CA GLY A 106 17.38 -2.64 4.47
C GLY A 106 17.21 -2.29 5.96
N ARG A 107 16.14 -1.58 6.36
CA ARG A 107 15.82 -1.33 7.77
C ARG A 107 14.74 -2.26 8.34
N ARG A 108 14.23 -3.20 7.54
CA ARG A 108 13.20 -4.13 8.01
C ARG A 108 13.81 -5.08 9.06
N PRO A 109 13.30 -5.10 10.29
CA PRO A 109 13.77 -6.04 11.31
C PRO A 109 13.58 -7.50 10.84
N ILE A 110 14.63 -8.31 10.94
CA ILE A 110 14.62 -9.76 10.59
C ILE A 110 14.52 -10.59 11.88
N LYS A 111 15.18 -10.14 12.95
CA LYS A 111 15.16 -10.76 14.27
C LYS A 111 14.75 -9.75 15.34
N LYS A 112 14.30 -10.26 16.50
CA LYS A 112 13.80 -9.44 17.61
C LYS A 112 14.76 -8.32 18.05
N GLY A 113 16.08 -8.57 17.99
CA GLY A 113 17.08 -7.58 18.40
C GLY A 113 17.22 -6.38 17.47
N ASP A 114 16.77 -6.49 16.22
CA ASP A 114 16.98 -5.43 15.22
C ASP A 114 16.14 -4.17 15.54
N ILE A 115 15.10 -4.28 16.36
CA ILE A 115 14.26 -3.15 16.77
C ILE A 115 15.00 -2.14 17.68
N PHE A 116 16.17 -2.51 18.19
CA PHE A 116 17.00 -1.65 19.06
C PHE A 116 18.15 -0.97 18.29
N ILE A 117 18.25 -1.17 16.98
CA ILE A 117 19.28 -0.61 16.11
C ILE A 117 18.60 0.45 15.23
N TRP A 118 18.92 1.72 15.47
CA TRP A 118 18.27 2.89 14.85
C TRP A 118 19.10 3.47 13.69
#